data_AF-A0A011P565-F1
#
_entry.id   AF-A0A011P565-F1
#
_cell.length_a   1.000
_cell.length_b   1.000
_cell.length_c   1.000
_cell.angle_alpha   90.00
_cell.angle_beta   90.00
_cell.angle_gamma   90.00
#
_symmetry.space_group_name_H-M   'P 1'
#
loop_
_entity.id
_entity.type
_entity.pdbx_description
1 polymer ?
#
loop_
_entity_poly.entity_id
_entity_poly.type
_entity_poly.pdbx_seq_one_letter_code
_entity_poly.pdbx_strand_id
1 'polypeptide(L)'
;MKEKDWMMQMPYNENAVRRLQERFEPGRLIWRNIEMEKTNLIQQTLNERGKNYGSFDDVAAMSQQLKAVLLDTNTHLEPHQKEAGEMICLKLARIFAGKNPSYEDNWRDIAGYAMLGGKLNEK
;
A
#
# COMPACT_ATOMS: atom_id res chain seq x y z
N MET A 1 6.71 -8.09 48.88
CA MET A 1 7.74 -7.07 48.59
C MET A 1 8.66 -7.67 47.55
N LYS A 2 8.82 -7.21 46.30
CA LYS A 2 8.41 -6.00 45.55
C LYS A 2 8.12 -6.48 44.12
N GLU A 3 6.89 -6.43 43.57
CA GLU A 3 6.23 -5.30 42.90
C GLU A 3 4.68 -5.41 43.02
N LYS A 4 4.19 -6.22 43.96
CA LYS A 4 2.75 -6.48 44.19
C LYS A 4 2.26 -6.16 45.60
N ASP A 5 3.03 -5.40 46.39
CA ASP A 5 2.66 -5.11 47.79
C ASP A 5 1.68 -3.95 47.95
N TRP A 6 1.54 -3.08 46.95
CA TRP A 6 0.60 -1.96 47.01
C TRP A 6 -0.85 -2.41 46.75
N MET A 7 -1.07 -3.56 46.10
CA MET A 7 -2.41 -4.11 45.84
C MET A 7 -3.06 -4.75 47.07
N MET A 8 -2.29 -5.00 48.13
CA MET A 8 -2.75 -5.76 49.30
C MET A 8 -3.31 -4.88 50.44
N GLN A 9 -3.30 -3.56 50.29
CA GLN A 9 -3.74 -2.60 51.32
C GLN A 9 -4.98 -1.78 50.96
N MET A 10 -5.59 -2.01 49.79
CA MET A 10 -6.89 -1.40 49.51
C MET A 10 -8.01 -2.33 50.02
N PRO A 11 -8.98 -1.83 50.81
CA PRO A 11 -10.16 -2.61 51.15
C PRO A 11 -10.82 -3.02 49.84
N TYR A 12 -10.88 -4.33 49.59
CA TYR A 12 -11.45 -4.90 48.37
C TYR A 12 -12.92 -4.48 48.29
N ASN A 13 -13.18 -3.47 47.47
CA ASN A 13 -14.51 -3.03 47.10
C ASN A 13 -14.66 -3.38 45.62
N GLU A 14 -15.41 -4.43 45.33
CA GLU A 14 -15.68 -4.91 43.96
C GLU A 14 -16.17 -3.77 43.06
N ASN A 15 -16.96 -2.83 43.58
CA ASN A 15 -17.45 -1.68 42.83
C ASN A 15 -16.36 -0.64 42.53
N ALA A 16 -15.32 -0.53 43.36
CA ALA A 16 -14.17 0.34 43.09
C ALA A 16 -13.23 -0.28 42.06
N VAL A 17 -12.97 -1.59 42.14
CA VAL A 17 -12.16 -2.33 41.16
C VAL A 17 -12.83 -2.33 39.78
N ARG A 18 -14.15 -2.54 39.74
CA ARG A 18 -14.92 -2.52 38.49
C ARG A 18 -14.97 -1.13 37.85
N ARG A 19 -15.11 -0.06 38.65
CA ARG A 19 -15.01 1.33 38.15
C ARG A 19 -13.62 1.71 37.64
N LEU A 20 -12.55 1.08 38.15
CA LEU A 20 -11.19 1.29 37.63
C LEU A 20 -10.95 0.49 36.35
N GLN A 21 -11.50 -0.73 36.25
CA GLN A 21 -11.44 -1.57 35.04
C GLN A 21 -12.26 -0.99 33.87
N GLU A 22 -13.45 -0.44 34.14
CA GLU A 22 -14.28 0.21 33.11
C GLU A 22 -13.68 1.55 32.62
N ARG A 23 -12.80 2.18 33.42
CA ARG A 23 -12.17 3.47 33.10
C ARG A 23 -10.78 3.34 32.45
N PHE A 24 -10.16 2.16 32.52
CA PHE A 24 -8.87 1.86 31.92
C PHE A 24 -8.91 0.48 31.24
N GLU A 25 -9.38 0.46 29.98
CA GLU A 25 -8.97 -0.51 28.96
C GLU A 25 -8.07 0.24 27.96
N PRO A 26 -6.84 0.66 28.35
CA PRO A 26 -6.04 1.57 27.54
C PRO A 26 -5.74 0.93 26.20
N GLY A 27 -5.36 -0.37 26.21
CA GLY A 27 -5.02 -1.16 25.03
C GLY A 27 -6.07 -1.08 23.91
N ARG A 28 -7.35 -1.26 24.21
CA ARG A 28 -8.40 -1.31 23.19
C ARG A 28 -8.61 0.04 22.48
N LEU A 29 -8.46 1.15 23.21
CA LEU A 29 -8.57 2.50 22.64
C LEU A 29 -7.34 2.89 21.81
N ILE A 30 -6.11 2.56 22.25
CA ILE A 30 -4.90 2.81 21.45
C ILE A 30 -4.91 2.00 20.15
N TRP A 31 -5.28 0.72 20.17
CA TRP A 31 -5.37 -0.09 18.95
C TRP A 31 -6.41 0.45 17.97
N ARG A 32 -7.60 0.83 18.46
CA ARG A 32 -8.65 1.42 17.63
C ARG A 32 -8.21 2.74 17.00
N ASN A 33 -7.51 3.60 17.73
CA ASN A 33 -7.03 4.87 17.19
C ASN A 33 -5.96 4.66 16.11
N ILE A 34 -5.02 3.73 16.33
CA ILE A 34 -4.00 3.37 15.33
C ILE A 34 -4.65 2.76 14.07
N GLU A 35 -5.64 1.89 14.21
CA GLU A 35 -6.38 1.32 13.08
C GLU A 35 -7.16 2.39 12.30
N MET A 36 -7.82 3.32 12.99
CA MET A 36 -8.54 4.41 12.35
C MET A 36 -7.58 5.37 11.60
N GLU A 37 -6.42 5.71 12.18
CA GLU A 37 -5.40 6.52 11.51
C GLU A 37 -4.86 5.83 10.25
N LYS A 38 -4.55 4.53 10.31
CA LYS A 38 -4.12 3.73 9.15
C LYS A 38 -5.18 3.68 8.06
N THR A 39 -6.44 3.48 8.43
CA THR A 39 -7.56 3.42 7.49
C THR A 39 -7.72 4.77 6.77
N ASN A 40 -7.56 5.88 7.49
CA ASN A 40 -7.62 7.22 6.92
C ASN A 40 -6.48 7.45 5.91
N LEU A 41 -5.25 7.02 6.24
CA LEU A 41 -4.10 7.14 5.34
C LEU A 41 -4.29 6.36 4.03
N ILE A 42 -4.84 5.14 4.11
CA ILE A 42 -5.14 4.33 2.92
C ILE A 42 -6.17 5.05 2.05
N GLN A 43 -7.25 5.57 2.65
CA GLN A 43 -8.28 6.26 1.89
C GLN A 43 -7.77 7.55 1.24
N GLN A 44 -6.91 8.31 1.93
CA GLN A 44 -6.22 9.47 1.36
C GLN A 44 -5.39 9.08 0.14
N THR A 45 -4.59 8.01 0.28
CA THR A 45 -3.77 7.48 -0.83
C THR A 45 -4.63 7.04 -2.01
N LEU A 46 -5.74 6.35 -1.77
CA LEU A 46 -6.67 5.93 -2.82
C LEU A 46 -7.30 7.12 -3.53
N ASN A 47 -7.69 8.17 -2.79
CA ASN A 47 -8.27 9.37 -3.35
C ASN A 47 -7.26 10.15 -4.20
N GLU A 48 -6.03 10.33 -3.71
CA GLU A 48 -4.95 10.98 -4.46
C GLU A 48 -4.61 10.21 -5.74
N ARG A 49 -4.48 8.88 -5.64
CA ARG A 49 -4.21 8.03 -6.80
C ARG A 49 -5.37 8.02 -7.79
N GLY A 50 -6.62 8.00 -7.33
CA GLY A 50 -7.81 8.05 -8.18
C GLY A 50 -7.93 9.34 -8.98
N LYS A 51 -7.39 10.47 -8.48
CA LYS A 51 -7.31 11.73 -9.23
C LYS A 51 -6.37 11.63 -10.44
N ASN A 52 -5.23 10.94 -10.29
CA ASN A 52 -4.22 10.82 -11.34
C ASN A 52 -4.50 9.63 -12.28
N TYR A 53 -4.73 8.45 -11.71
CA TYR A 53 -4.81 7.19 -12.44
C TYR A 53 -6.24 6.76 -12.78
N GLY A 54 -7.26 7.51 -12.37
CA GLY A 54 -8.64 7.15 -12.66
C GLY A 54 -9.11 5.89 -11.93
N SER A 55 -9.98 5.12 -12.59
CA SER A 55 -10.52 3.87 -12.04
C SER A 55 -9.44 2.80 -11.94
N PHE A 56 -9.36 2.12 -10.79
CA PHE A 56 -8.46 0.98 -10.66
C PHE A 56 -8.84 -0.15 -11.62
N ASP A 57 -10.14 -0.39 -11.84
CA ASP A 57 -10.63 -1.47 -12.69
C ASP A 57 -10.23 -1.24 -14.15
N ASP A 58 -10.32 0.00 -14.65
CA ASP A 58 -9.95 0.33 -16.03
C ASP A 58 -8.43 0.17 -16.26
N VAL A 59 -7.63 0.67 -15.31
CA VAL A 59 -6.17 0.52 -15.34
C VAL A 59 -5.78 -0.96 -15.24
N ALA A 60 -6.45 -1.73 -14.38
CA ALA A 60 -6.20 -3.16 -14.21
C ALA A 60 -6.54 -3.94 -15.49
N ALA A 61 -7.70 -3.67 -16.09
CA ALA A 61 -8.12 -4.30 -17.34
C ALA A 61 -7.13 -4.03 -18.48
N MET A 62 -6.76 -2.76 -18.70
CA MET A 62 -5.80 -2.39 -19.73
C MET A 62 -4.41 -2.98 -19.47
N SER A 63 -3.93 -2.94 -18.21
CA SER A 63 -2.64 -3.50 -17.84
C SER A 63 -2.56 -5.00 -18.12
N GLN A 64 -3.59 -5.76 -17.75
CA GLN A 64 -3.65 -7.20 -18.02
C GLN A 64 -3.70 -7.49 -19.52
N GLN A 65 -4.45 -6.70 -20.32
CA GLN A 65 -4.47 -6.85 -21.77
C GLN A 65 -3.10 -6.60 -22.41
N LEU A 66 -2.39 -5.53 -22.00
CA LEU A 66 -1.04 -5.23 -22.47
C LEU A 66 -0.05 -6.35 -22.10
N LYS A 67 -0.11 -6.83 -20.86
CA LYS A 67 0.75 -7.93 -20.38
C LYS A 67 0.46 -9.23 -21.12
N ALA A 68 -0.79 -9.53 -21.43
CA ALA A 68 -1.15 -10.73 -22.19
C ALA A 68 -0.46 -10.73 -23.57
N VAL A 69 -0.49 -9.60 -24.28
CA VAL A 69 0.21 -9.46 -25.57
C VAL A 69 1.73 -9.60 -25.41
N LEU A 70 2.30 -9.03 -24.35
CA LEU A 70 3.74 -9.07 -24.09
C LEU A 70 4.25 -10.47 -23.71
N LEU A 71 3.52 -11.19 -22.85
CA LEU A 71 3.94 -12.49 -22.32
C LEU A 71 3.72 -13.63 -23.31
N ASP A 72 2.81 -13.47 -24.28
CA ASP A 72 2.53 -14.49 -25.30
C ASP A 72 3.60 -14.53 -26.42
N THR A 73 4.44 -13.49 -26.54
CA THR A 73 5.32 -13.31 -27.71
C THR A 73 6.78 -13.74 -27.52
N ASN A 74 7.34 -13.69 -26.31
CA ASN A 74 8.73 -14.13 -26.07
C ASN A 74 8.96 -14.70 -24.66
N THR A 75 9.15 -16.02 -24.57
CA THR A 75 9.34 -16.73 -23.29
C THR A 75 10.79 -16.74 -22.81
N HIS A 76 11.76 -16.41 -23.66
CA HIS A 76 13.21 -16.50 -23.41
C HIS A 76 13.82 -15.26 -22.73
N LEU A 77 13.00 -14.41 -22.11
CA LEU A 77 13.48 -13.26 -21.36
C LEU A 77 13.99 -13.65 -19.96
N GLU A 78 15.05 -12.98 -19.52
CA GLU A 78 15.52 -13.06 -18.13
C GLU A 78 14.50 -12.45 -17.16
N PRO A 79 14.47 -12.84 -15.88
CA PRO A 79 13.49 -12.34 -14.91
C PRO A 79 13.41 -10.81 -14.84
N HIS A 80 14.55 -10.11 -14.88
CA HIS A 80 14.57 -8.65 -14.83
C HIS A 80 13.99 -7.98 -16.09
N GLN A 81 14.11 -8.62 -17.25
CA GLN A 81 13.55 -8.13 -18.51
C GLN A 81 12.03 -8.30 -18.52
N LYS A 82 11.54 -9.43 -18.02
CA LYS A 82 10.09 -9.69 -17.86
C LYS A 82 9.46 -8.67 -16.93
N GLU A 83 10.02 -8.50 -15.73
CA GLU A 83 9.53 -7.54 -14.75
C GLU A 83 9.52 -6.10 -15.31
N ALA A 84 10.60 -5.69 -15.97
CA ALA A 84 10.68 -4.37 -16.60
C ALA A 84 9.57 -4.17 -17.65
N GLY A 85 9.35 -5.15 -18.51
CA GLY A 85 8.28 -5.12 -19.51
C GLY A 85 6.89 -5.02 -18.90
N GLU A 86 6.61 -5.84 -17.87
CA GLU A 86 5.33 -5.80 -17.15
C GLU A 86 5.07 -4.45 -16.46
N MET A 87 6.11 -3.87 -15.87
CA MET A 87 6.00 -2.57 -15.20
C MET A 87 5.82 -1.44 -16.21
N ILE A 88 6.46 -1.49 -17.38
CA ILE A 88 6.18 -0.57 -18.48
C ILE A 88 4.72 -0.67 -18.93
N CYS A 89 4.19 -1.88 -19.13
CA CYS A 89 2.76 -2.08 -19.45
C CYS A 89 1.83 -1.46 -18.40
N LEU A 90 2.13 -1.62 -17.11
CA LEU A 90 1.35 -1.03 -16.03
C LEU A 90 1.38 0.51 -16.07
N LYS A 91 2.54 1.11 -16.34
CA LYS A 91 2.67 2.58 -16.42
C LYS A 91 1.95 3.13 -17.65
N LEU A 92 2.02 2.44 -18.80
CA LEU A 92 1.21 2.77 -19.97
C LEU A 92 -0.29 2.70 -19.65
N ALA A 93 -0.75 1.64 -18.96
CA ALA A 93 -2.15 1.56 -18.55
C ALA A 93 -2.58 2.74 -17.66
N ARG A 94 -1.74 3.20 -16.72
CA ARG A 94 -2.01 4.39 -15.91
C ARG A 94 -2.09 5.69 -16.71
N ILE A 95 -1.38 5.79 -17.84
CA ILE A 95 -1.39 6.96 -18.73
C ILE A 95 -2.64 6.94 -19.60
N PHE A 96 -2.94 5.80 -20.22
CA PHE A 96 -3.95 5.69 -21.28
C PHE A 96 -5.36 5.34 -20.78
N ALA A 97 -5.49 4.61 -19.67
CA ALA A 97 -6.77 4.38 -18.99
C ALA A 97 -7.03 5.36 -17.84
N GLY A 98 -5.99 6.10 -17.42
CA GLY A 98 -6.09 7.04 -16.31
C GLY A 98 -6.64 8.41 -16.68
N LYS A 99 -6.64 9.32 -15.69
CA LYS A 99 -7.19 10.67 -15.83
C LYS A 99 -6.16 11.73 -16.20
N ASN A 100 -4.91 11.54 -15.78
CA ASN A 100 -3.84 12.50 -15.96
C ASN A 100 -2.69 11.91 -16.81
N PRO A 101 -2.78 11.98 -18.15
CA PRO A 101 -1.74 11.47 -19.03
C PRO A 101 -0.43 12.27 -18.95
N SER A 102 -0.49 13.52 -18.46
CA SER A 102 0.68 14.37 -18.23
C SER A 102 1.35 14.14 -16.87
N TYR A 103 0.92 13.13 -16.11
CA TYR A 103 1.55 12.80 -14.84
C TYR A 103 2.96 12.24 -15.05
N GLU A 104 3.94 13.10 -14.83
CA GLU A 104 5.36 12.90 -15.18
C GLU A 104 5.98 11.62 -14.57
N ASP A 105 5.56 11.26 -13.35
CA ASP A 105 6.05 10.06 -12.63
C ASP A 105 5.90 8.79 -13.47
N ASN A 106 4.78 8.62 -14.18
CA ASN A 106 4.55 7.44 -15.01
C ASN A 106 5.56 7.36 -16.17
N TRP A 107 5.89 8.50 -16.80
CA TRP A 107 6.84 8.56 -17.91
C TRP A 107 8.28 8.34 -17.43
N ARG A 108 8.64 8.93 -16.28
CA ARG A 108 9.94 8.70 -15.63
C ARG A 108 10.14 7.24 -15.27
N ASP A 109 9.11 6.58 -14.72
CA ASP A 109 9.15 5.16 -14.40
C ASP A 109 9.36 4.29 -15.64
N ILE A 110 8.67 4.59 -16.75
CA ILE A 110 8.87 3.86 -18.03
C ILE A 110 10.33 3.95 -18.46
N ALA A 111 10.93 5.14 -18.43
CA ALA A 111 12.34 5.32 -18.77
C ALA A 111 13.25 4.52 -17.80
N GLY A 112 12.96 4.56 -16.50
CA GLY A 112 13.71 3.82 -15.48
C GLY A 112 13.65 2.31 -15.69
N TYR A 113 12.47 1.73 -15.94
CA TYR A 113 12.33 0.31 -16.20
C TYR A 113 13.00 -0.11 -17.51
N ALA A 114 12.95 0.72 -18.56
CA ALA A 114 13.68 0.45 -19.79
C ALA A 114 15.21 0.40 -19.56
N MET A 115 15.74 1.33 -18.75
CA MET A 115 17.16 1.34 -18.36
C MET A 115 17.56 0.06 -17.61
N LEU A 116 16.78 -0.33 -16.60
CA LEU A 116 17.03 -1.51 -15.76
C LEU A 116 16.85 -2.83 -16.54
N GLY A 117 15.81 -2.93 -17.37
CA GLY A 117 15.53 -4.10 -18.20
C GLY A 117 16.63 -4.35 -19.22
N GLY A 118 17.15 -3.29 -19.85
CA GLY A 118 18.26 -3.39 -20.80
C GLY A 118 19.66 -3.37 -20.16
N LYS A 119 19.78 -3.19 -18.83
CA LYS A 119 21.05 -2.95 -18.13
C LYS A 119 21.89 -1.85 -18.80
N LEU A 120 21.23 -0.80 -19.26
CA LEU A 120 21.86 0.25 -20.05
C LEU A 120 22.74 1.18 -19.22
N ASN A 121 22.59 1.14 -17.90
CA ASN A 121 23.38 1.85 -16.91
C ASN A 121 24.66 1.10 -16.49
N GLU A 122 24.87 -0.14 -16.94
CA GLU A 122 26.01 -0.99 -16.57
C GLU A 122 27.12 -1.00 -17.64
N LYS A 123 27.02 -0.12 -18.66
CA LYS A 123 27.97 -0.02 -19.77
C LYS A 123 29.07 1.01 -19.53
#